data_AF-A0ABD2M6Z9-F1
#
_entry.id   AF-A0ABD2M6Z9-F1
#
_cell.length_a   1.000
_cell.length_b   1.000
_cell.length_c   1.000
_cell.angle_alpha   90.00
_cell.angle_beta   90.00
_cell.angle_gamma   90.00
#
_symmetry.space_group_name_H-M   'P 1'
#
loop_
_entity.id
_entity.type
_entity.pdbx_description
1 polymer ?
#
loop_
_entity_poly.entity_id
_entity_poly.type
_entity_poly.pdbx_seq_one_letter_code
_entity_poly.pdbx_strand_id
1 'polypeptide(L)'
;MFSSYFSSDCPSSSHPQLAVVSKSKFRSLSSEDAVDTSLARVPCHYIKTARQMERLGVHLNSVREFAFDLEHTLPNHKTQQTCLLQISTRREDFIIDILNPQVRNRMHLLKNAFENEGIVKVAHGQNDVHWMERDFGILTVPLLDTFTVGLANVEHVNGLSLDRLICFSCGVRLYKSKSFIAGVDWTKRPLSERLIKYARLDTHFLLSAKDFITKELEDVSQPVKIHRLKMARAFVRLHYSLSDGAARRFRELFLPIWKQSQKTNI
;
A
#
# COMPACT_ATOMS: atom_id res chain seq x y z
N MET A 1 -25.74 -24.96 18.94
CA MET A 1 -26.99 -24.34 18.47
C MET A 1 -26.66 -22.98 17.87
N PHE A 2 -26.17 -22.97 16.62
CA PHE A 2 -26.16 -21.84 15.68
C PHE A 2 -25.90 -22.46 14.30
N SER A 3 -26.99 -22.96 13.73
CA SER A 3 -27.14 -23.26 12.30
C SER A 3 -28.00 -22.16 11.70
N SER A 4 -27.97 -22.05 10.37
CA SER A 4 -28.82 -21.26 9.48
C SER A 4 -28.72 -19.73 9.54
N TYR A 5 -27.87 -19.17 8.67
CA TYR A 5 -28.20 -18.01 7.83
C TYR A 5 -27.40 -18.10 6.51
N PHE A 6 -27.73 -19.12 5.70
CA PHE A 6 -27.59 -19.02 4.26
C PHE A 6 -29.01 -19.06 3.71
N SER A 7 -29.57 -17.88 3.42
CA SER A 7 -30.75 -17.78 2.57
C SER A 7 -30.25 -17.46 1.17
N SER A 8 -30.48 -18.41 0.28
CA SER A 8 -30.46 -18.27 -1.16
C SER A 8 -31.41 -17.18 -1.61
N ASP A 9 -30.87 -16.20 -2.33
CA ASP A 9 -31.47 -15.42 -3.42
C ASP A 9 -30.85 -14.01 -3.42
N CYS A 10 -29.75 -13.86 -4.17
CA CYS A 10 -29.22 -12.55 -4.53
C CYS A 10 -28.99 -12.53 -6.04
N PRO A 11 -29.57 -11.55 -6.77
CA PRO A 11 -29.51 -11.50 -8.22
C PRO A 11 -28.05 -11.33 -8.68
N SER A 12 -27.71 -12.03 -9.75
CA SER A 12 -26.42 -11.97 -10.43
C SER A 12 -26.11 -10.54 -10.89
N SER A 13 -25.46 -9.76 -10.04
CA SER A 13 -24.70 -8.58 -10.46
C SER A 13 -23.23 -8.99 -10.53
N SER A 14 -22.77 -9.27 -11.74
CA SER A 14 -21.35 -9.38 -12.04
C SER A 14 -20.71 -8.00 -11.88
N HIS A 15 -20.34 -7.63 -10.64
CA HIS A 15 -19.51 -6.47 -10.37
C HIS A 15 -18.12 -6.69 -11.00
N PRO A 16 -17.63 -5.80 -11.87
CA PRO A 16 -16.36 -5.98 -12.60
C PRO A 16 -15.09 -5.82 -11.74
N GLN A 17 -15.20 -5.78 -10.41
CA GLN A 17 -14.10 -5.38 -9.52
C GLN A 17 -13.12 -6.51 -9.13
N LEU A 18 -13.40 -7.76 -9.52
CA LEU A 18 -12.50 -8.90 -9.29
C LEU A 18 -11.81 -9.37 -10.57
N ALA A 19 -11.48 -8.45 -11.48
CA ALA A 19 -10.47 -8.73 -12.48
C ALA A 19 -9.11 -8.84 -11.77
N VAL A 20 -8.85 -10.01 -11.17
CA VAL A 20 -7.50 -10.46 -10.82
C VAL A 20 -6.70 -10.27 -12.11
N VAL A 21 -5.81 -9.27 -12.10
CA VAL A 21 -4.92 -8.97 -13.22
C VAL A 21 -4.27 -10.30 -13.60
N SER A 22 -4.54 -10.77 -14.83
CA SER A 22 -4.08 -12.09 -15.26
C SER A 22 -2.55 -12.17 -15.12
N LYS A 23 -2.01 -13.37 -14.88
CA LYS A 23 -0.56 -13.61 -14.80
C LYS A 23 0.21 -13.02 -15.99
N SER A 24 -0.41 -12.97 -17.18
CA SER A 24 0.17 -12.35 -18.38
C SER A 24 0.26 -10.82 -18.32
N LYS A 25 -0.72 -10.15 -17.71
CA LYS A 25 -0.76 -8.68 -17.55
C LYS A 25 0.14 -8.23 -16.37
N PHE A 26 0.49 -9.14 -15.45
CA PHE A 26 1.45 -8.90 -14.35
C PHE A 26 2.92 -8.75 -14.83
N ARG A 27 3.33 -9.49 -15.87
CA ARG A 27 4.71 -9.46 -16.42
C ARG A 27 5.13 -8.14 -17.04
N SER A 28 4.18 -7.30 -17.49
CA SER A 28 4.48 -5.98 -18.04
C SER A 28 4.50 -4.86 -17.01
N LEU A 29 4.39 -5.19 -15.71
CA LEU A 29 4.27 -4.22 -14.61
C LEU A 29 5.58 -4.01 -13.84
N SER A 30 6.68 -4.66 -14.21
CA SER A 30 7.99 -4.34 -13.63
C SER A 30 8.40 -2.93 -14.10
N SER A 31 8.52 -2.02 -13.14
CA SER A 31 9.00 -0.66 -13.38
C SER A 31 10.51 -0.71 -13.54
N GLU A 32 11.04 -0.16 -14.64
CA GLU A 32 12.48 0.07 -14.80
C GLU A 32 13.01 1.18 -13.88
N ASP A 33 12.13 2.09 -13.45
CA ASP A 33 12.48 3.17 -12.53
C ASP A 33 12.60 2.67 -11.09
N ALA A 34 13.76 2.88 -10.49
CA ALA A 34 14.01 2.57 -9.08
C ALA A 34 13.21 3.49 -8.14
N VAL A 35 12.64 2.93 -7.08
CA VAL A 35 12.02 3.70 -5.98
C VAL A 35 13.12 4.28 -5.10
N ASP A 36 13.08 5.59 -4.85
CA ASP A 36 13.83 6.14 -3.72
C ASP A 36 13.04 5.91 -2.42
N THR A 37 13.58 5.06 -1.55
CA THR A 37 12.97 4.72 -0.25
C THR A 37 13.48 5.61 0.89
N SER A 38 14.26 6.66 0.58
CA SER A 38 14.76 7.61 1.57
C SER A 38 13.74 8.69 1.86
N LEU A 39 13.11 8.61 3.03
CA LEU A 39 12.19 9.63 3.55
C LEU A 39 12.81 11.05 3.62
N ALA A 40 14.14 11.16 3.68
CA ALA A 40 14.85 12.44 3.73
C ALA A 40 15.03 13.08 2.35
N ARG A 41 15.08 12.29 1.28
CA ARG A 41 15.25 12.79 -0.10
C ARG A 41 13.93 12.91 -0.84
N VAL A 42 13.00 12.02 -0.58
CA VAL A 42 11.68 12.05 -1.20
C VAL A 42 10.87 13.20 -0.60
N PRO A 43 10.40 14.16 -1.41
CA PRO A 43 9.53 15.22 -0.94
C PRO A 43 8.17 14.65 -0.50
N CYS A 44 7.61 15.23 0.56
CA CYS A 44 6.26 14.95 1.03
C CYS A 44 5.43 16.22 1.00
N HIS A 45 4.35 16.21 0.22
CA HIS A 45 3.50 17.37 -0.01
C HIS A 45 2.19 17.24 0.76
N TYR A 46 1.90 18.22 1.62
CA TYR A 46 0.58 18.32 2.25
C TYR A 46 -0.36 19.18 1.37
N ILE A 47 -1.36 18.52 0.78
CA ILE A 47 -2.28 19.08 -0.22
C ILE A 47 -3.52 19.60 0.50
N LYS A 48 -3.67 20.94 0.49
CA LYS A 48 -4.74 21.65 1.20
C LYS A 48 -5.39 22.78 0.38
N THR A 49 -5.09 22.85 -0.91
CA THR A 49 -5.61 23.89 -1.82
C THR A 49 -6.03 23.32 -3.16
N ALA A 50 -6.93 24.00 -3.86
CA ALA A 50 -7.37 23.61 -5.20
C ALA A 50 -6.21 23.52 -6.22
N ARG A 51 -5.31 24.51 -6.22
CA ARG A 51 -4.14 24.54 -7.12
C ARG A 51 -3.20 23.35 -6.90
N GLN A 52 -3.03 22.92 -5.65
CA GLN A 52 -2.23 21.73 -5.35
C GLN A 52 -2.93 20.45 -5.85
N MET A 53 -4.26 20.37 -5.75
CA MET A 53 -5.04 19.25 -6.32
C MET A 53 -4.96 19.17 -7.84
N GLU A 54 -5.03 20.30 -8.54
CA GLU A 54 -4.87 20.36 -10.00
C GLU A 54 -3.50 19.84 -10.43
N ARG A 55 -2.44 20.29 -9.76
CA ARG A 55 -1.07 19.81 -9.99
C ARG A 55 -0.93 18.32 -9.71
N LEU A 56 -1.52 17.83 -8.63
CA LEU A 56 -1.53 16.42 -8.29
C LEU A 56 -2.24 15.60 -9.39
N GLY A 57 -3.42 16.03 -9.85
CA GLY A 57 -4.13 15.37 -10.94
C GLY A 57 -3.28 15.25 -12.21
N VAL A 58 -2.63 16.34 -12.64
CA VAL A 58 -1.70 16.31 -13.79
C VAL A 58 -0.54 15.35 -13.53
N HIS A 59 0.08 15.40 -12.36
CA HIS A 59 1.20 14.53 -11.99
C HIS A 59 0.82 13.05 -12.03
N LEU A 60 -0.32 12.65 -11.44
CA LEU A 60 -0.74 11.25 -11.41
C LEU A 60 -1.09 10.69 -12.79
N ASN A 61 -1.52 11.54 -13.73
CA ASN A 61 -1.73 11.11 -15.12
C ASN A 61 -0.42 10.94 -15.91
N SER A 62 0.71 11.40 -15.38
CA SER A 62 2.03 11.27 -16.01
C SER A 62 2.84 10.06 -15.55
N VAL A 63 2.41 9.40 -14.48
CA VAL A 63 3.10 8.22 -13.92
C VAL A 63 2.46 6.92 -14.40
N ARG A 64 3.23 5.83 -14.39
CA ARG A 64 2.74 4.49 -14.75
C ARG A 64 2.05 3.77 -13.61
N GLU A 65 2.30 4.19 -12.37
CA GLU A 65 1.67 3.63 -11.19
C GLU A 65 1.81 4.58 -10.00
N PHE A 66 0.95 4.38 -9.01
CA PHE A 66 1.06 5.02 -7.71
C PHE A 66 0.45 4.14 -6.62
N ALA A 67 0.99 4.23 -5.42
CA ALA A 67 0.42 3.64 -4.23
C ALA A 67 -0.59 4.60 -3.59
N PHE A 68 -1.66 4.08 -3.00
CA PHE A 68 -2.60 4.89 -2.24
C PHE A 68 -3.11 4.14 -0.99
N ASP A 69 -3.53 4.90 0.01
CA ASP A 69 -4.20 4.43 1.23
C ASP A 69 -5.16 5.54 1.73
N LEU A 70 -6.10 5.21 2.61
CA LEU A 70 -7.08 6.14 3.16
C LEU A 70 -7.14 6.08 4.69
N GLU A 71 -7.46 7.21 5.29
CA GLU A 71 -7.91 7.23 6.69
C GLU A 71 -9.35 7.69 6.76
N HIS A 72 -10.16 6.93 7.48
CA HIS A 72 -11.60 7.11 7.58
C HIS A 72 -12.00 7.52 9.00
N THR A 73 -13.20 8.09 9.16
CA THR A 73 -13.77 8.33 10.49
C THR A 73 -13.86 7.05 11.32
N LEU A 74 -13.75 7.18 12.64
CA LEU A 74 -13.96 6.08 13.58
C LEU A 74 -15.36 5.46 13.39
N PRO A 75 -15.55 4.15 13.71
CA PRO A 75 -16.81 3.46 13.49
C PRO A 75 -18.02 4.09 14.21
N ASN A 76 -17.81 4.72 15.37
CA ASN A 76 -18.84 5.38 16.16
C ASN A 76 -19.04 6.87 15.83
N HIS A 77 -18.34 7.39 14.81
CA HIS A 77 -18.51 8.77 14.38
C HIS A 77 -19.87 8.97 13.69
N LYS A 78 -20.51 10.11 13.94
CA LYS A 78 -21.88 10.42 13.44
C LYS A 78 -21.99 10.40 11.91
N THR A 79 -20.89 10.75 11.23
CA THR A 79 -20.79 10.76 9.77
C THR A 79 -19.68 9.82 9.37
N GLN A 80 -19.99 8.82 8.54
CA GLN A 80 -18.98 7.93 7.97
C GLN A 80 -18.42 8.57 6.70
N GLN A 81 -17.17 9.02 6.75
CA GLN A 81 -16.52 9.67 5.61
C GLN A 81 -15.00 9.47 5.60
N THR A 82 -14.43 9.52 4.41
CA THR A 82 -12.98 9.59 4.18
C THR A 82 -12.43 10.93 4.66
N CYS A 83 -11.38 10.89 5.48
CA CYS A 83 -10.77 12.04 6.13
C CYS A 83 -9.42 12.44 5.52
N LEU A 84 -8.66 11.46 5.04
CA LEU A 84 -7.31 11.65 4.51
C LEU A 84 -7.09 10.65 3.37
N LEU A 85 -6.37 11.07 2.34
CA LEU A 85 -5.88 10.20 1.29
C LEU A 85 -4.36 10.34 1.23
N GLN A 86 -3.66 9.21 1.20
CA GLN A 86 -2.22 9.18 0.99
C GLN A 86 -1.95 8.65 -0.40
N ILE A 87 -1.01 9.27 -1.11
CA ILE A 87 -0.55 8.78 -2.41
C ILE A 87 0.97 8.83 -2.42
N SER A 88 1.61 7.79 -2.94
CA SER A 88 3.04 7.80 -3.22
C SER A 88 3.29 7.40 -4.67
N THR A 89 4.06 8.21 -5.38
CA THR A 89 4.65 7.82 -6.67
C THR A 89 6.06 7.32 -6.43
N ARG A 90 6.78 6.96 -7.50
CA ARG A 90 8.18 6.51 -7.40
C ARG A 90 9.13 7.57 -6.80
N ARG A 91 8.72 8.85 -6.81
CA ARG A 91 9.60 10.00 -6.49
C ARG A 91 9.02 10.98 -5.47
N GLU A 92 7.72 10.93 -5.19
CA GLU A 92 7.05 11.94 -4.34
C GLU A 92 5.94 11.30 -3.50
N ASP A 93 5.75 11.81 -2.29
CA ASP A 93 4.63 11.43 -1.42
C ASP A 93 3.66 12.60 -1.25
N PHE A 94 2.38 12.29 -1.11
CA PHE A 94 1.30 13.25 -1.02
C PHE A 94 0.36 12.86 0.12
N ILE A 95 0.07 13.83 0.99
CA ILE A 95 -0.93 13.72 2.05
C ILE A 95 -2.06 14.70 1.71
N ILE A 96 -3.22 14.17 1.35
CA ILE A 96 -4.33 14.94 0.79
C ILE A 96 -5.40 15.14 1.84
N ASP A 97 -5.62 16.40 2.25
CA ASP A 97 -6.60 16.77 3.26
C ASP A 97 -8.03 16.79 2.70
N ILE A 98 -8.67 15.62 2.67
CA ILE A 98 -10.01 15.41 2.12
C ILE A 98 -11.11 16.18 2.84
N LEU A 99 -10.91 16.58 4.10
CA LEU A 99 -11.89 17.37 4.85
C LEU A 99 -11.86 18.86 4.49
N ASN A 100 -10.79 19.33 3.83
CA ASN A 100 -10.74 20.69 3.33
C ASN A 100 -11.69 20.83 2.11
N PRO A 101 -12.68 21.74 2.13
CA PRO A 101 -13.63 21.89 1.02
C PRO A 101 -12.98 22.19 -0.33
N GLN A 102 -11.86 22.92 -0.35
CA GLN A 102 -11.12 23.21 -1.59
C GLN A 102 -10.51 21.96 -2.23
N VAL A 103 -10.19 20.96 -1.40
CA VAL A 103 -9.66 19.67 -1.83
C VAL A 103 -10.81 18.71 -2.15
N ARG A 104 -11.77 18.56 -1.24
CA ARG A 104 -12.92 17.67 -1.39
C ARG A 104 -13.69 17.90 -2.69
N ASN A 105 -13.99 19.17 -2.99
CA ASN A 105 -14.74 19.57 -4.19
C ASN A 105 -13.93 19.42 -5.50
N ARG A 106 -12.70 18.89 -5.41
CA ARG A 106 -11.78 18.67 -6.53
C ARG A 106 -11.32 17.22 -6.66
N MET A 107 -11.89 16.29 -5.88
CA MET A 107 -11.56 14.87 -5.97
C MET A 107 -11.77 14.28 -7.37
N HIS A 108 -12.75 14.80 -8.13
CA HIS A 108 -12.97 14.43 -9.52
C HIS A 108 -11.73 14.60 -10.42
N LEU A 109 -10.78 15.47 -10.07
CA LEU A 109 -9.53 15.66 -10.82
C LEU A 109 -8.62 14.42 -10.78
N LEU A 110 -8.77 13.55 -9.78
CA LEU A 110 -7.99 12.32 -9.67
C LEU A 110 -8.62 11.16 -10.47
N LYS A 111 -9.87 11.29 -10.92
CA LYS A 111 -10.64 10.23 -11.58
C LYS A 111 -9.92 9.66 -12.80
N ASN A 112 -9.39 10.53 -13.67
CA ASN A 112 -8.65 10.09 -14.85
C ASN A 112 -7.45 9.20 -14.50
N ALA A 113 -6.71 9.47 -13.42
CA ALA A 113 -5.58 8.64 -13.05
C ALA A 113 -6.02 7.32 -12.40
N PHE A 114 -7.03 7.37 -11.52
CA PHE A 114 -7.57 6.20 -10.81
C PHE A 114 -8.33 5.22 -11.72
N GLU A 115 -8.96 5.71 -12.79
CA GLU A 115 -9.75 4.90 -13.72
C GLU A 115 -9.00 4.52 -15.00
N ASN A 116 -7.80 5.05 -15.22
CA ASN A 116 -7.00 4.75 -16.40
C ASN A 116 -6.35 3.36 -16.29
N GLU A 117 -6.69 2.50 -17.26
CA GLU A 117 -6.19 1.12 -17.32
C GLU A 117 -4.66 1.00 -17.49
N GLY A 118 -4.03 2.03 -18.05
CA GLY A 118 -2.58 2.12 -18.25
C GLY A 118 -1.79 2.57 -17.02
N ILE A 119 -2.47 2.92 -15.92
CA ILE A 119 -1.83 3.37 -14.67
C ILE A 119 -2.19 2.40 -13.55
N VAL A 120 -1.22 1.75 -12.92
CA VAL A 120 -1.51 0.80 -11.83
C VAL A 120 -1.73 1.51 -10.50
N LYS A 121 -2.81 1.17 -9.81
CA LYS A 121 -3.06 1.63 -8.44
C LYS A 121 -2.68 0.53 -7.48
N VAL A 122 -1.77 0.83 -6.54
CA VAL A 122 -1.26 -0.15 -5.58
C VAL A 122 -1.84 0.15 -4.20
N ALA A 123 -2.43 -0.85 -3.56
CA ALA A 123 -2.96 -0.76 -2.19
C ALA A 123 -2.53 -1.97 -1.35
N HIS A 124 -2.87 -1.96 -0.06
CA HIS A 124 -2.62 -3.08 0.86
C HIS A 124 -3.86 -3.35 1.71
N GLY A 125 -4.69 -4.29 1.25
CA GLY A 125 -6.05 -4.48 1.75
C GLY A 125 -7.05 -3.67 0.93
N GLN A 126 -8.26 -4.21 0.71
CA GLN A 126 -9.19 -3.71 -0.30
C GLN A 126 -10.18 -2.63 0.20
N ASN A 127 -10.16 -2.27 1.48
CA ASN A 127 -11.20 -1.41 2.07
C ASN A 127 -11.24 -0.01 1.43
N ASP A 128 -10.09 0.50 1.00
CA ASP A 128 -9.96 1.87 0.50
C ASP A 128 -10.68 2.08 -0.84
N VAL A 129 -10.75 1.03 -1.65
CA VAL A 129 -11.42 1.05 -2.96
C VAL A 129 -12.90 1.34 -2.79
N HIS A 130 -13.55 0.72 -1.81
CA HIS A 130 -14.95 0.95 -1.52
C HIS A 130 -15.21 2.40 -1.10
N TRP A 131 -14.33 2.99 -0.29
CA TRP A 131 -14.47 4.38 0.13
C TRP A 131 -14.22 5.37 -1.01
N MET A 132 -13.28 5.09 -1.92
CA MET A 132 -13.07 5.90 -3.12
C MET A 132 -14.34 5.98 -3.98
N GLU A 133 -15.01 4.84 -4.20
CA GLU A 133 -16.25 4.78 -4.97
C GLU A 133 -17.41 5.43 -4.22
N ARG A 134 -17.63 5.06 -2.96
CA ARG A 134 -18.75 5.55 -2.14
C ARG A 134 -18.70 7.07 -1.92
N ASP A 135 -17.53 7.63 -1.62
CA ASP A 135 -17.42 9.04 -1.22
C ASP A 135 -17.19 9.98 -2.39
N PHE A 136 -16.60 9.49 -3.49
CA PHE A 136 -16.15 10.35 -4.60
C PHE A 136 -16.58 9.87 -6.00
N GLY A 137 -17.20 8.69 -6.13
CA GLY A 137 -17.56 8.11 -7.43
C GLY A 137 -16.34 7.83 -8.31
N ILE A 138 -15.19 7.52 -7.69
CA ILE A 138 -13.93 7.20 -8.36
C ILE A 138 -13.72 5.69 -8.30
N LEU A 139 -13.71 5.05 -9.47
CA LEU A 139 -13.33 3.64 -9.59
C LEU A 139 -11.81 3.51 -9.53
N THR A 140 -11.33 2.38 -9.03
CA THR A 140 -9.88 2.11 -8.91
C THR A 140 -9.49 0.95 -9.81
N VAL A 141 -9.10 1.24 -11.05
CA VAL A 141 -8.84 0.19 -12.07
C VAL A 141 -7.63 0.52 -12.96
N PRO A 142 -6.64 -0.38 -13.13
CA PRO A 142 -6.45 -1.64 -12.40
C PRO A 142 -5.93 -1.40 -10.98
N LEU A 143 -6.35 -2.28 -10.08
CA LEU A 143 -5.83 -2.38 -8.72
C LEU A 143 -4.85 -3.55 -8.60
N LEU A 144 -3.69 -3.29 -8.00
CA LEU A 144 -2.80 -4.31 -7.46
C LEU A 144 -2.86 -4.22 -5.94
N ASP A 145 -3.63 -5.12 -5.33
CA ASP A 145 -3.65 -5.27 -3.88
C ASP A 145 -2.53 -6.23 -3.43
N THR A 146 -1.51 -5.67 -2.80
CA THR A 146 -0.36 -6.42 -2.31
C THR A 146 -0.72 -7.47 -1.26
N PHE A 147 -1.80 -7.26 -0.48
CA PHE A 147 -2.29 -8.25 0.48
C PHE A 147 -2.86 -9.48 -0.25
N THR A 148 -3.79 -9.25 -1.19
CA THR A 148 -4.41 -10.31 -2.01
C THR A 148 -3.37 -11.05 -2.85
N VAL A 149 -2.47 -10.33 -3.51
CA VAL A 149 -1.42 -10.92 -4.34
C VAL A 149 -0.47 -11.78 -3.49
N GLY A 150 -0.09 -11.28 -2.30
CA GLY A 150 0.73 -12.02 -1.35
C GLY A 150 0.06 -13.30 -0.84
N LEU A 151 -1.23 -13.21 -0.47
CA LEU A 151 -2.03 -14.35 -0.02
C LEU A 151 -2.11 -15.47 -1.06
N ALA A 152 -2.42 -15.12 -2.31
CA ALA A 152 -2.75 -16.09 -3.35
C ALA A 152 -1.52 -16.71 -4.03
N ASN A 153 -0.37 -16.02 -4.05
CA ASN A 153 0.70 -16.38 -4.96
C ASN A 153 2.11 -16.34 -4.37
N VAL A 154 2.29 -15.79 -3.16
CA VAL A 154 3.63 -15.66 -2.55
C VAL A 154 3.58 -16.13 -1.10
N GLU A 155 3.74 -17.44 -0.92
CA GLU A 155 3.51 -18.14 0.35
C GLU A 155 4.14 -17.43 1.57
N HIS A 156 5.33 -16.84 1.41
CA HIS A 156 6.08 -16.24 2.51
C HIS A 156 5.65 -14.82 2.91
N VAL A 157 4.99 -14.07 2.00
CA VAL A 157 4.33 -12.79 2.34
C VAL A 157 2.82 -12.93 2.55
N ASN A 158 2.30 -14.16 2.46
CA ASN A 158 0.90 -14.47 2.73
C ASN A 158 0.46 -13.91 4.09
N GLY A 159 -0.59 -13.09 4.06
CA GLY A 159 -1.25 -12.55 5.25
C GLY A 159 -0.38 -11.58 6.06
N LEU A 160 0.74 -11.10 5.51
CA LEU A 160 1.53 -10.07 6.17
C LEU A 160 0.75 -8.77 6.19
N SER A 161 0.66 -8.15 7.37
CA SER A 161 0.29 -6.75 7.49
C SER A 161 1.30 -5.87 6.79
N LEU A 162 0.88 -4.66 6.41
CA LEU A 162 1.69 -3.70 5.66
C LEU A 162 3.09 -3.50 6.27
N ASP A 163 3.17 -3.30 7.59
CA ASP A 163 4.43 -3.12 8.30
C ASP A 163 5.37 -4.32 8.12
N ARG A 164 4.84 -5.54 8.24
CA ARG A 164 5.62 -6.76 8.07
C ARG A 164 6.03 -6.97 6.62
N LEU A 165 5.15 -6.65 5.66
CA LEU A 165 5.47 -6.70 4.24
C LEU A 165 6.62 -5.75 3.91
N ILE A 166 6.57 -4.51 4.39
CA ILE A 166 7.64 -3.51 4.18
C ILE A 166 8.95 -3.95 4.84
N CYS A 167 8.88 -4.52 6.04
CA CYS A 167 10.07 -5.05 6.69
C CYS A 167 10.70 -6.21 5.93
N PHE A 168 9.87 -7.10 5.37
CA PHE A 168 10.34 -8.23 4.58
C PHE A 168 10.97 -7.75 3.26
N SER A 169 10.24 -6.92 2.51
CA SER A 169 10.61 -6.51 1.15
C SER A 169 11.70 -5.44 1.12
N CYS A 170 11.56 -4.40 1.95
CA CYS A 170 12.45 -3.23 1.93
C CYS A 170 13.55 -3.33 2.99
N GLY A 171 13.45 -4.29 3.92
CA GLY A 171 14.32 -4.37 5.08
C GLY A 171 14.11 -3.20 6.06
N VAL A 172 12.98 -2.49 6.01
CA VAL A 172 12.69 -1.32 6.85
C VAL A 172 11.65 -1.67 7.91
N ARG A 173 11.95 -1.37 9.18
CA ARG A 173 10.97 -1.53 10.25
C ARG A 173 10.17 -0.24 10.39
N LEU A 174 8.88 -0.31 10.12
CA LEU A 174 8.00 0.83 10.36
C LEU A 174 7.71 0.95 11.85
N TYR A 175 8.14 2.06 12.46
CA TYR A 175 7.82 2.39 13.84
C TYR A 175 6.46 3.08 13.91
N LYS A 176 5.42 2.26 13.70
CA LYS A 176 4.02 2.66 13.76
C LYS A 176 3.42 2.15 15.06
N SER A 177 3.13 3.06 15.99
CA SER A 177 2.38 2.67 17.19
C SER A 177 0.92 2.43 16.82
N LYS A 178 0.58 1.17 16.54
CA LYS A 178 -0.80 0.74 16.21
C LYS A 178 -1.77 1.08 17.35
N SER A 179 -1.32 0.95 18.60
CA SER A 179 -2.10 1.37 19.78
C SER A 179 -2.36 2.88 19.80
N PHE A 180 -1.38 3.70 19.40
CA PHE A 180 -1.57 5.14 19.32
C PHE A 180 -2.58 5.52 18.22
N ILE A 181 -2.53 4.86 17.06
CA ILE A 181 -3.40 5.21 15.91
C ILE A 181 -4.81 4.62 16.00
N ALA A 182 -5.01 3.49 16.68
CA ALA A 182 -6.33 2.83 16.74
C ALA A 182 -7.47 3.72 17.29
N GLY A 183 -7.15 4.75 18.08
CA GLY A 183 -8.11 5.72 18.61
C GLY A 183 -7.99 7.12 18.03
N VAL A 184 -7.22 7.32 16.96
CA VAL A 184 -7.05 8.64 16.36
C VAL A 184 -8.32 9.06 15.64
N ASP A 185 -8.81 10.23 16.04
CA ASP A 185 -9.86 10.92 15.32
C ASP A 185 -9.26 11.72 14.16
N TRP A 186 -9.28 11.11 12.98
CA TRP A 186 -8.79 11.70 11.73
C TRP A 186 -9.62 12.88 11.23
N THR A 187 -10.71 13.26 11.91
CA THR A 187 -11.45 14.49 11.59
C THR A 187 -10.80 15.75 12.12
N LYS A 188 -9.95 15.62 13.14
CA LYS A 188 -9.34 16.76 13.83
C LYS A 188 -8.34 17.49 12.91
N ARG A 189 -8.40 18.81 12.92
CA ARG A 189 -7.51 19.70 12.19
C ARG A 189 -6.98 20.83 13.08
N PRO A 190 -5.74 21.31 12.83
CA PRO A 190 -4.78 20.81 11.84
C PRO A 190 -4.23 19.42 12.21
N LEU A 191 -3.79 18.63 11.22
CA LEU A 191 -3.09 17.38 11.50
C LEU A 191 -1.73 17.67 12.12
N SER A 192 -1.39 16.93 13.18
CA SER A 192 -0.05 17.02 13.76
C SER A 192 1.00 16.44 12.81
N GLU A 193 2.24 16.91 12.89
CA GLU A 193 3.34 16.34 12.11
C GLU A 193 3.49 14.84 12.31
N ARG A 194 3.19 14.34 13.52
CA ARG A 194 3.27 12.92 13.84
C ARG A 194 2.25 12.11 13.04
N LEU A 195 1.04 12.63 12.84
CA LEU A 195 0.02 11.98 12.02
C LEU A 195 0.36 12.03 10.54
N ILE A 196 0.89 13.17 10.06
CA ILE A 196 1.37 13.29 8.67
C ILE A 196 2.50 12.30 8.40
N LYS A 197 3.48 12.20 9.32
CA LYS A 197 4.57 11.22 9.24
C LYS A 197 4.05 9.79 9.28
N TYR A 198 3.05 9.49 10.11
CA TYR A 198 2.44 8.17 10.15
C TYR A 198 1.78 7.82 8.80
N ALA A 199 0.88 8.69 8.32
CA ALA A 199 0.10 8.49 7.10
C ALA A 199 1.02 8.32 5.88
N ARG A 200 2.09 9.12 5.79
CA ARG A 200 3.11 8.98 4.73
C ARG A 200 3.67 7.56 4.62
N LEU A 201 3.91 6.90 5.75
CA LEU A 201 4.51 5.56 5.77
C LEU A 201 3.56 4.47 5.26
N ASP A 202 2.26 4.73 5.10
CA ASP A 202 1.33 3.73 4.56
C ASP A 202 1.55 3.48 3.07
N THR A 203 2.00 4.49 2.32
CA THR A 203 2.17 4.37 0.86
C THR A 203 3.63 4.48 0.41
N HIS A 204 4.50 5.17 1.16
CA HIS A 204 5.87 5.48 0.74
C HIS A 204 6.69 4.26 0.29
N PHE A 205 6.60 3.15 1.03
CA PHE A 205 7.35 1.93 0.71
C PHE A 205 6.56 0.94 -0.15
N LEU A 206 5.27 1.21 -0.41
CA LEU A 206 4.36 0.21 -0.96
C LEU A 206 4.67 -0.13 -2.43
N LEU A 207 5.15 0.83 -3.22
CA LEU A 207 5.64 0.55 -4.57
C LEU A 207 6.90 -0.33 -4.57
N SER A 208 7.83 -0.12 -3.63
CA SER A 208 9.00 -0.98 -3.47
C SER A 208 8.61 -2.39 -3.00
N ALA A 209 7.61 -2.50 -2.13
CA ALA A 209 7.06 -3.79 -1.71
C ALA A 209 6.36 -4.51 -2.87
N LYS A 210 5.63 -3.78 -3.71
CA LYS A 210 5.00 -4.32 -4.92
C LYS A 210 6.04 -4.85 -5.91
N ASP A 211 7.16 -4.15 -6.12
CA ASP A 211 8.23 -4.66 -7.00
C ASP A 211 8.84 -5.94 -6.47
N PHE A 212 9.06 -6.00 -5.16
CA PHE A 212 9.53 -7.21 -4.50
C PHE A 212 8.58 -8.39 -4.74
N ILE A 213 7.28 -8.21 -4.46
CA ILE A 213 6.25 -9.24 -4.68
C ILE A 213 6.22 -9.67 -6.15
N THR A 214 6.22 -8.69 -7.07
CA THR A 214 6.15 -8.96 -8.51
C THR A 214 7.35 -9.78 -8.99
N LYS A 215 8.55 -9.45 -8.50
CA LYS A 215 9.76 -10.22 -8.79
C LYS A 215 9.68 -11.64 -8.24
N GLU A 216 9.23 -11.81 -7.00
CA GLU A 216 9.05 -13.15 -6.41
C GLU A 216 8.07 -13.99 -7.23
N LEU A 217 7.01 -13.39 -7.79
CA LEU A 217 6.05 -14.10 -8.65
C LEU A 217 6.66 -14.59 -9.97
N GLU A 218 7.55 -13.81 -10.57
CA GLU A 218 8.27 -14.22 -11.79
C GLU A 218 9.21 -15.40 -11.51
N ASP A 219 9.72 -15.47 -10.28
CA ASP A 219 10.77 -16.37 -9.83
C ASP A 219 10.28 -17.75 -9.32
N VAL A 220 8.96 -17.92 -9.10
CA VAL A 220 8.33 -19.12 -8.49
C VAL A 220 8.24 -20.33 -9.44
N SER A 221 8.86 -20.28 -10.62
CA SER A 221 8.97 -21.45 -11.51
C SER A 221 10.08 -22.45 -11.12
N GLN A 222 10.71 -22.37 -9.93
CA GLN A 222 11.80 -23.28 -9.53
C GLN A 222 11.70 -23.85 -8.09
N PRO A 223 11.84 -25.19 -7.90
CA PRO A 223 11.62 -25.89 -6.62
C PRO A 223 12.69 -25.67 -5.51
N VAL A 224 13.80 -24.97 -5.77
CA VAL A 224 14.96 -24.87 -4.85
C VAL A 224 14.78 -23.85 -3.71
N LYS A 225 13.71 -23.04 -3.70
CA LYS A 225 13.66 -21.83 -2.85
C LYS A 225 13.06 -21.99 -1.44
N ILE A 226 12.53 -23.14 -1.04
CA ILE A 226 11.82 -23.34 0.25
C ILE A 226 12.68 -22.99 1.49
N HIS A 227 13.99 -23.24 1.47
CA HIS A 227 14.87 -22.94 2.61
C HIS A 227 15.10 -21.44 2.85
N ARG A 228 15.31 -20.65 1.78
CA ARG A 228 15.47 -19.19 1.85
C ARG A 228 14.22 -18.52 2.41
N LEU A 229 13.05 -19.08 2.09
CA LEU A 229 11.75 -18.57 2.53
C LEU A 229 11.45 -18.84 4.01
N LYS A 230 11.86 -20.00 4.54
CA LYS A 230 11.81 -20.28 5.99
C LYS A 230 12.70 -19.31 6.78
N MET A 231 13.89 -19.03 6.27
CA MET A 231 14.82 -18.06 6.88
C MET A 231 14.27 -16.63 6.86
N ALA A 232 13.64 -16.21 5.77
CA ALA A 232 13.09 -14.86 5.65
C ALA A 232 11.84 -14.64 6.54
N ARG A 233 10.97 -15.65 6.69
CA ARG A 233 9.88 -15.63 7.69
C ARG A 233 10.41 -15.59 9.12
N ALA A 234 11.42 -16.41 9.43
CA ALA A 234 12.09 -16.38 10.73
C ALA A 234 12.75 -15.03 11.00
N PHE A 235 13.35 -14.41 9.97
CA PHE A 235 13.92 -13.06 10.04
C PHE A 235 12.87 -12.03 10.44
N VAL A 236 11.73 -11.94 9.74
CA VAL A 236 10.69 -10.94 10.10
C VAL A 236 10.16 -11.18 11.50
N ARG A 237 9.89 -12.44 11.87
CA ARG A 237 9.43 -12.79 13.21
C ARG A 237 10.43 -12.32 14.27
N LEU A 238 11.71 -12.65 14.10
CA LEU A 238 12.76 -12.28 15.05
C LEU A 238 13.00 -10.77 15.08
N HIS A 239 13.04 -10.12 13.91
CA HIS A 239 13.28 -8.69 13.77
C HIS A 239 12.27 -7.85 14.56
N TYR A 240 10.99 -8.22 14.51
CA TYR A 240 9.94 -7.55 15.28
C TYR A 240 9.97 -7.86 16.77
N SER A 241 10.58 -8.97 17.18
CA SER A 241 10.77 -9.34 18.58
C SER A 241 12.00 -8.68 19.22
N LEU A 242 12.93 -8.13 18.44
CA LEU A 242 14.16 -7.51 18.94
C LEU A 242 13.98 -6.03 19.32
N SER A 243 14.77 -5.58 20.30
CA SER A 243 14.95 -4.16 20.62
C SER A 243 15.62 -3.41 19.45
N ASP A 244 15.49 -2.09 19.39
CA ASP A 244 15.94 -1.31 18.22
C ASP A 244 17.44 -1.44 17.93
N GLY A 245 18.27 -1.45 18.98
CA GLY A 245 19.71 -1.66 18.83
C GLY A 245 20.05 -3.05 18.27
N ALA A 246 19.37 -4.09 18.78
CA ALA A 246 19.55 -5.46 18.32
C ALA A 246 19.00 -5.67 16.90
N ALA A 247 17.83 -5.10 16.61
CA ALA A 247 17.21 -5.13 15.29
C ALA A 247 18.04 -4.39 14.24
N ARG A 248 18.73 -3.30 14.61
CA ARG A 248 19.67 -2.57 13.73
C ARG A 248 20.88 -3.43 13.40
N ARG A 249 21.57 -3.96 14.41
CA ARG A 249 22.74 -4.85 14.22
C ARG A 249 22.38 -6.11 13.45
N PHE A 250 21.26 -6.73 13.78
CA PHE A 250 20.76 -7.90 13.05
C PHE A 250 20.53 -7.58 11.57
N ARG A 251 20.00 -6.39 11.26
CA ARG A 251 19.81 -5.93 9.88
C ARG A 251 21.14 -5.69 9.16
N GLU A 252 22.10 -5.04 9.80
CA GLU A 252 23.44 -4.79 9.23
C GLU A 252 24.17 -6.10 8.89
N LEU A 253 24.01 -7.12 9.72
CA LEU A 253 24.62 -8.43 9.50
C LEU A 253 23.83 -9.27 8.49
N PHE A 254 22.52 -9.32 8.64
CA PHE A 254 21.67 -10.25 7.87
C PHE A 254 21.28 -9.71 6.50
N LEU A 255 21.02 -8.41 6.35
CA LEU A 255 20.54 -7.84 5.09
C LEU A 255 21.56 -7.98 3.95
N PRO A 256 22.88 -7.81 4.14
CA PRO A 256 23.87 -8.10 3.11
C PRO A 256 23.90 -9.58 2.74
N ILE A 257 23.86 -10.48 3.73
CA ILE A 257 23.85 -11.93 3.52
C ILE A 257 22.61 -12.34 2.73
N TRP A 258 21.45 -11.80 3.10
CA TRP A 258 20.20 -12.04 2.40
C TRP A 258 20.25 -11.49 0.98
N LYS A 259 20.67 -10.23 0.77
CA LYS A 259 20.84 -9.63 -0.57
C LYS A 259 21.86 -10.39 -1.42
N GLN A 260 22.93 -10.92 -0.83
CA GLN A 260 23.94 -11.73 -1.51
C GLN A 260 23.37 -13.11 -1.87
N SER A 261 22.60 -13.73 -0.97
CA SER A 261 21.88 -14.97 -1.25
C SER A 261 20.85 -14.84 -2.39
N GLN A 262 20.36 -13.62 -2.64
CA GLN A 262 19.50 -13.32 -3.81
C GLN A 262 20.29 -13.22 -5.12
N LYS A 263 21.61 -12.94 -5.07
CA LYS A 263 22.48 -12.77 -6.25
C LYS A 263 23.21 -14.06 -6.65
N THR A 264 23.50 -14.96 -5.71
CA THR A 264 24.35 -16.15 -5.94
C THR A 264 23.63 -17.34 -6.57
N ASN A 265 22.70 -17.11 -7.49
CA ASN A 265 22.10 -18.15 -8.36
C ASN A 265 22.23 -17.76 -9.85
N ILE A 266 23.44 -17.36 -10.26
CA ILE A 266 23.91 -17.61 -11.62
C ILE A 266 24.66 -18.93 -11.58
#